data_AF-A0A934L4N0-F1
#
_entry.id   AF-A0A934L4N0-F1
#
_cell.length_a   1.000
_cell.length_b   1.000
_cell.length_c   1.000
_cell.angle_alpha   90.00
_cell.angle_beta   90.00
_cell.angle_gamma   90.00
#
_symmetry.space_group_name_H-M   'P 1'
#
loop_
_entity.id
_entity.type
_entity.pdbx_description
1 polymer ?
#
loop_
_entity_poly.entity_id
_entity_poly.type
_entity_poly.pdbx_seq_one_letter_code
_entity_poly.pdbx_strand_id
1 'polypeptide(L)'
;MKRLTEITMSLLTVLILRLPEAYAQGTATTQNKNLRSELIENQTIELVYPIDDHYTFVAGQAPALNLDKAGVTLVSNTGSPNGTLRYVIIKNEKAEPFVYTNRLIGVYDEVAAPANGTFNLSSFGSERGRAAGYSAMDLFEEMTALCRKTSGTPVYVVPVSYGINKRMTKVSAVDAFSYVINSGSNNSAWFMACDGPSRFVVEKEYRFAANAPESASFYSDRLLENVNYVTDGTTVRRRQARILSAEESDTILRETALEVAQMKTGFVKAVDGSRFTGTYEASATDTRCANVSVKYAAATIGSETQLATTIYDFKVCDNRVARLGQRMEKDSRTLNAYATTMIEPLAR
;
A
#
# COMPACT_ATOMS: atom_id res chain seq x y z
N MET A 1 -15.29 80.46 33.95
CA MET A 1 -13.98 81.10 33.71
C MET A 1 -13.01 80.69 34.83
N LYS A 2 -12.17 79.68 34.59
CA LYS A 2 -11.05 79.31 35.46
C LYS A 2 -9.82 79.08 34.56
N ARG A 3 -8.71 79.63 35.07
CA ARG A 3 -7.36 79.81 34.52
C ARG A 3 -6.69 78.47 34.16
N LEU A 4 -6.05 78.40 32.99
CA LEU A 4 -4.60 78.65 32.74
C LEU A 4 -3.72 77.64 33.50
N THR A 5 -3.17 76.67 32.75
CA THR A 5 -1.74 76.53 32.38
C THR A 5 -0.87 75.85 33.43
N GLU A 6 -0.34 74.68 33.08
CA GLU A 6 1.10 74.40 33.12
C GLU A 6 1.38 73.10 32.34
N ILE A 7 1.97 73.26 31.15
CA ILE A 7 2.60 72.19 30.37
C ILE A 7 4.10 72.41 30.55
N THR A 8 4.73 71.60 31.40
CA THR A 8 6.18 71.58 31.54
C THR A 8 6.76 70.38 30.81
N MET A 9 7.60 70.72 29.85
CA MET A 9 8.41 69.89 28.98
C MET A 9 9.62 69.33 29.73
N SER A 10 10.11 68.17 29.27
CA SER A 10 11.46 67.59 29.49
C SER A 10 11.64 66.68 30.71
N LEU A 11 11.86 65.38 30.49
CA LEU A 11 13.22 64.82 30.48
C LEU A 11 13.21 63.37 29.98
N LEU A 12 13.81 63.17 28.81
CA LEU A 12 14.28 61.89 28.29
C LEU A 12 15.26 61.29 29.32
N THR A 13 14.83 60.27 30.06
CA THR A 13 15.72 59.47 30.90
C THR A 13 15.69 58.04 30.38
N VAL A 14 16.62 57.74 29.46
CA VAL A 14 17.02 56.39 29.10
C VAL A 14 17.71 55.81 30.32
N LEU A 15 16.98 55.08 31.15
CA LEU A 15 17.54 54.25 32.22
C LEU A 15 17.51 52.79 31.77
N ILE A 16 18.64 52.39 31.19
CA ILE A 16 19.03 51.00 31.00
C ILE A 16 19.17 50.36 32.39
N LEU A 17 18.07 49.82 32.90
CA LEU A 17 18.11 48.92 34.05
C LEU A 17 18.29 47.50 33.52
N ARG A 18 19.57 47.07 33.55
CA ARG A 18 19.99 45.68 33.49
C ARG A 18 19.23 44.91 34.57
N LEU A 19 18.23 44.13 34.16
CA LEU A 19 17.67 43.10 35.01
C LEU A 19 18.77 42.06 35.27
N PRO A 20 18.99 41.67 36.53
CA PRO A 20 19.98 40.66 36.86
C PRO A 20 19.56 39.32 36.24
N GLU A 21 20.52 38.71 35.56
CA GLU A 21 20.57 37.28 35.24
C GLU A 21 20.50 36.48 36.53
N ALA A 22 19.30 36.37 37.10
CA ALA A 22 18.98 35.23 37.95
C ALA A 22 18.84 34.04 37.00
N TYR A 23 19.95 33.35 36.80
CA TYR A 23 19.98 31.95 36.41
C TYR A 23 19.08 31.17 37.38
N ALA A 24 17.78 31.18 37.10
CA ALA A 24 16.98 30.02 37.36
C ALA A 24 17.59 28.93 36.48
N GLN A 25 18.48 28.14 37.07
CA GLN A 25 18.58 26.72 36.76
C GLN A 25 17.20 26.10 37.02
N GLY A 26 16.23 26.45 36.18
CA GLY A 26 15.16 25.56 35.85
C GLY A 26 15.86 24.44 35.15
N THR A 27 16.17 23.39 35.91
CA THR A 27 16.33 22.04 35.37
C THR A 27 15.37 21.94 34.21
N ALA A 28 15.90 21.92 32.98
CA ALA A 28 15.11 21.66 31.81
C ALA A 28 14.31 20.44 32.19
N THR A 29 13.02 20.63 32.41
CA THR A 29 12.09 19.55 32.64
C THR A 29 12.30 18.71 31.41
N THR A 30 13.03 17.60 31.56
CA THR A 30 13.05 16.52 30.58
C THR A 30 11.60 16.08 30.59
N GLN A 31 10.77 16.79 29.83
CA GLN A 31 9.53 16.23 29.34
C GLN A 31 10.00 14.91 28.76
N ASN A 32 9.49 13.81 29.34
CA ASN A 32 9.64 12.48 28.80
C ASN A 32 9.05 12.53 27.40
N LYS A 33 9.87 12.96 26.45
CA LYS A 33 9.51 13.16 25.08
C LYS A 33 9.40 11.77 24.51
N ASN A 34 8.26 11.47 23.90
CA ASN A 34 8.05 10.18 23.28
C ASN A 34 9.13 9.94 22.22
N LEU A 35 9.47 8.66 21.98
CA LEU A 35 10.56 8.31 21.08
C LEU A 35 10.34 8.89 19.69
N ARG A 36 9.09 8.89 19.18
CA ARG A 36 8.77 9.40 17.84
C ARG A 36 9.09 10.88 17.72
N SER A 37 8.70 11.69 18.70
CA SER A 37 9.04 13.11 18.73
C SER A 37 10.54 13.35 18.82
N GLU A 38 11.28 12.51 19.56
CA GLU A 38 12.76 12.59 19.60
C GLU A 38 13.38 12.25 18.23
N LEU A 39 12.89 11.21 17.56
CA LEU A 39 13.35 10.83 16.22
C LEU A 39 13.04 11.92 15.19
N ILE A 40 11.88 12.58 15.29
CA ILE A 40 11.48 13.67 14.39
C ILE A 40 12.41 14.89 14.50
N GLU A 41 12.94 15.19 15.69
CA GLU A 41 13.87 16.31 15.90
C GLU A 41 15.31 16.01 15.46
N ASN A 42 15.63 14.74 15.20
CA ASN A 42 16.96 14.36 14.76
C ASN A 42 17.17 14.73 13.27
N GLN A 43 18.09 15.66 13.01
CA GLN A 43 18.39 16.17 11.67
C GLN A 43 18.93 15.12 10.69
N THR A 44 19.37 13.97 11.18
CA THR A 44 19.89 12.86 10.36
C THR A 44 18.82 11.80 10.04
N ILE A 45 17.63 11.95 10.62
CA ILE A 45 16.45 11.17 10.31
C ILE A 45 15.62 11.93 9.28
N GLU A 46 15.34 11.27 8.17
CA GLU A 46 14.60 11.84 7.06
C GLU A 46 13.09 11.59 7.20
N LEU A 47 12.72 10.40 7.69
CA LEU A 47 11.32 9.98 7.82
C LEU A 47 11.12 9.23 9.14
N VAL A 48 10.01 9.55 9.83
CA VAL A 48 9.50 8.79 10.98
C VAL A 48 8.03 8.57 10.74
N TYR A 49 7.61 7.30 10.73
CA TYR A 49 6.23 6.94 10.51
C TYR A 49 5.74 5.92 11.55
N PRO A 50 4.65 6.21 12.28
CA PRO A 50 4.01 5.25 13.18
C PRO A 50 3.22 4.22 12.38
N ILE A 51 3.66 2.96 12.41
CA ILE A 51 2.94 1.84 11.77
C ILE A 51 1.70 1.48 12.59
N ASP A 52 1.85 1.43 13.91
CA ASP A 52 0.77 1.31 14.89
C ASP A 52 1.20 1.93 16.23
N ASP A 53 0.61 1.56 17.36
CA ASP A 53 0.95 2.13 18.67
C ASP A 53 2.35 1.73 19.16
N HIS A 54 2.86 0.57 18.74
CA HIS A 54 4.14 0.01 19.18
C HIS A 54 5.21 -0.01 18.10
N TYR A 55 4.85 0.00 16.83
CA TYR A 55 5.78 -0.12 15.72
C TYR A 55 6.00 1.23 15.05
N THR A 56 7.26 1.52 14.73
CA THR A 56 7.67 2.76 14.08
C THR A 56 8.64 2.45 12.95
N PHE A 57 8.40 3.01 11.79
CA PHE A 57 9.34 3.05 10.68
C PHE A 57 10.22 4.28 10.79
N VAL A 58 11.51 4.10 10.54
CA VAL A 58 12.49 5.19 10.55
C VAL A 58 13.38 5.05 9.32
N ALA A 59 13.51 6.13 8.56
CA ALA A 59 14.48 6.25 7.47
C ALA A 59 15.48 7.36 7.78
N GLY A 60 16.76 7.11 7.55
CA GLY A 60 17.80 8.10 7.77
C GLY A 60 19.20 7.58 7.45
N GLN A 61 20.20 8.38 7.79
CA GLN A 61 21.60 8.00 7.59
C GLN A 61 22.01 6.87 8.53
N ALA A 62 22.88 5.97 8.07
CA ALA A 62 23.27 4.77 8.83
C ALA A 62 23.71 5.01 10.30
N PRO A 63 24.46 6.07 10.67
CA PRO A 63 24.83 6.34 12.06
C PRO A 63 23.63 6.75 12.93
N ALA A 64 22.61 7.37 12.34
CA ALA A 64 21.41 7.87 13.01
C ALA A 64 20.48 6.75 13.47
N LEU A 65 20.56 5.59 12.82
CA LEU A 65 19.70 4.43 13.08
C LEU A 65 20.32 3.42 14.04
N ASN A 66 21.41 3.79 14.73
CA ASN A 66 21.92 3.01 15.85
C ASN A 66 21.06 3.25 17.09
N LEU A 67 19.87 2.64 17.10
CA LEU A 67 18.84 2.82 18.12
C LEU A 67 19.03 1.86 19.30
N ASP A 68 20.24 1.85 19.88
CA ASP A 68 20.52 1.09 21.11
C ASP A 68 19.96 1.84 22.32
N LYS A 69 18.62 1.77 22.47
CA LYS A 69 17.85 2.38 23.55
C LYS A 69 17.07 1.32 24.29
N ALA A 70 17.05 1.42 25.62
CA ALA A 70 16.23 0.57 26.46
C ALA A 70 14.74 0.65 26.03
N GLY A 71 14.09 -0.51 25.89
CA GLY A 71 12.68 -0.60 25.48
C GLY A 71 12.43 -0.48 23.96
N VAL A 72 13.49 -0.44 23.14
CA VAL A 72 13.40 -0.45 21.66
C VAL A 72 13.99 -1.74 21.12
N THR A 73 13.24 -2.45 20.26
CA THR A 73 13.72 -3.66 19.58
C THR A 73 13.72 -3.44 18.07
N LEU A 74 14.83 -3.78 17.41
CA LEU A 74 14.92 -3.77 15.95
C LEU A 74 14.17 -4.98 15.36
N VAL A 75 13.17 -4.71 14.53
CA VAL A 75 12.29 -5.74 13.92
C VAL A 75 12.77 -6.07 12.51
N SER A 76 13.16 -5.05 11.75
CA SER A 76 13.69 -5.20 10.40
C SER A 76 14.74 -4.11 10.14
N ASN A 77 15.76 -4.46 9.36
CA ASN A 77 16.79 -3.54 8.89
C ASN A 77 17.04 -3.81 7.41
N THR A 78 16.69 -2.86 6.57
CA THR A 78 16.84 -2.96 5.13
C THR A 78 17.65 -1.77 4.65
N GLY A 79 18.79 -2.04 4.01
CA GLY A 79 19.64 -0.99 3.44
C GLY A 79 19.18 -0.61 2.04
N SER A 80 19.32 0.66 1.67
CA SER A 80 19.33 1.05 0.26
C SER A 80 20.53 0.38 -0.44
N PRO A 81 20.40 -0.08 -1.70
CA PRO A 81 21.50 -0.67 -2.46
C PRO A 81 22.73 0.24 -2.59
N ASN A 82 22.57 1.55 -2.37
CA ASN A 82 23.66 2.53 -2.42
C ASN A 82 24.33 2.81 -1.06
N GLY A 83 23.94 2.12 0.02
CA GLY A 83 24.62 2.14 1.33
C GLY A 83 24.41 3.39 2.21
N THR A 84 23.91 4.50 1.67
CA THR A 84 23.78 5.79 2.41
C THR A 84 22.51 5.89 3.27
N LEU A 85 21.39 5.36 2.76
CA LEU A 85 20.08 5.39 3.40
C LEU A 85 19.75 4.02 3.97
N ARG A 86 19.37 3.99 5.25
CA ARG A 86 18.90 2.78 5.92
C ARG A 86 17.45 2.96 6.33
N TYR A 87 16.73 1.86 6.29
CA TYR A 87 15.34 1.76 6.69
C TYR A 87 15.25 0.76 7.83
N VAL A 88 14.67 1.16 8.95
CA VAL A 88 14.45 0.27 10.08
C VAL A 88 13.00 0.30 10.51
N ILE A 89 12.50 -0.86 10.93
CA ILE A 89 11.27 -0.95 11.70
C ILE A 89 11.69 -1.28 13.13
N ILE A 90 11.26 -0.43 14.06
CA ILE A 90 11.48 -0.63 15.49
C ILE A 90 10.16 -0.94 16.19
N LYS A 91 10.25 -1.75 17.25
CA LYS A 91 9.17 -2.00 18.19
C LYS A 91 9.50 -1.33 19.52
N ASN A 92 8.56 -0.55 20.01
CA ASN A 92 8.59 0.13 21.30
C ASN A 92 7.83 -0.73 22.32
N GLU A 93 8.40 -0.87 23.51
CA GLU A 93 7.77 -1.61 24.61
C GLU A 93 6.46 -0.94 25.06
N LYS A 94 6.42 0.39 25.05
CA LYS A 94 5.24 1.20 25.38
C LYS A 94 4.56 1.73 24.13
N ALA A 95 3.24 1.88 24.21
CA ALA A 95 2.46 2.55 23.18
C ALA A 95 2.90 4.02 23.07
N GLU A 96 3.16 4.48 21.86
CA GLU A 96 3.61 5.83 21.56
C GLU A 96 2.50 6.61 20.81
N PRO A 97 2.44 7.94 20.97
CA PRO A 97 1.46 8.76 20.26
C PRO A 97 1.69 8.70 18.74
N PHE A 98 0.61 8.84 17.96
CA PHE A 98 0.68 8.80 16.50
C PHE A 98 1.22 10.15 15.97
N VAL A 99 2.54 10.26 15.88
CA VAL A 99 3.24 11.44 15.37
C VAL A 99 4.19 11.00 14.26
N TYR A 100 4.20 11.71 13.13
CA TYR A 100 5.05 11.40 11.99
C TYR A 100 5.78 12.65 11.48
N THR A 101 6.94 12.45 10.86
CA THR A 101 7.57 13.44 9.97
C THR A 101 7.54 12.87 8.56
N ASN A 102 6.62 13.41 7.76
CA ASN A 102 6.60 13.22 6.33
C ASN A 102 6.26 14.57 5.71
N ARG A 103 7.28 15.25 5.17
CA ARG A 103 7.14 16.56 4.53
C ARG A 103 6.15 16.54 3.36
N LEU A 104 5.78 15.36 2.87
CA LEU A 104 4.86 15.14 1.76
C LEU A 104 3.44 14.83 2.20
N ILE A 105 3.11 14.61 3.48
CA ILE A 105 1.73 14.29 3.92
C ILE A 105 1.09 15.48 4.67
N GLY A 106 1.87 16.49 5.06
CA GLY A 106 1.40 17.58 5.93
C GLY A 106 1.36 17.14 7.40
N VAL A 107 0.84 17.98 8.30
CA VAL A 107 0.70 17.61 9.72
C VAL A 107 -0.54 16.74 9.95
N TYR A 108 -0.51 15.87 10.96
CA TYR A 108 -1.59 14.91 11.27
C TYR A 108 -2.99 15.54 11.33
N ASP A 109 -3.09 16.75 11.89
CA ASP A 109 -4.36 17.47 12.03
C ASP A 109 -4.94 17.94 10.69
N GLU A 110 -4.14 18.04 9.64
CA GLU A 110 -4.57 18.48 8.31
C GLU A 110 -4.99 17.32 7.40
N VAL A 111 -4.85 16.06 7.86
CA VAL A 111 -5.26 14.89 7.08
C VAL A 111 -6.78 14.90 6.86
N ALA A 112 -7.18 14.78 5.60
CA ALA A 112 -8.58 14.79 5.14
C ALA A 112 -8.83 13.68 4.11
N ALA A 113 -10.06 13.18 4.07
CA ALA A 113 -10.48 12.17 3.10
C ALA A 113 -10.36 12.68 1.66
N PRO A 114 -9.88 11.86 0.71
CA PRO A 114 -10.04 12.12 -0.72
C PRO A 114 -11.51 12.19 -1.12
N ALA A 115 -11.81 12.74 -2.30
CA ALA A 115 -13.11 12.56 -2.91
C ALA A 115 -13.31 11.08 -3.30
N ASN A 116 -14.56 10.61 -3.28
CA ASN A 116 -14.90 9.27 -3.75
C ASN A 116 -14.55 9.08 -5.22
N GLY A 117 -14.01 7.92 -5.55
CA GLY A 117 -13.62 7.54 -6.90
C GLY A 117 -12.11 7.35 -7.08
N THR A 118 -11.71 7.21 -8.34
CA THR A 118 -10.34 6.92 -8.75
C THR A 118 -9.55 8.22 -8.95
N PHE A 119 -8.31 8.24 -8.48
CA PHE A 119 -7.38 9.37 -8.63
C PHE A 119 -5.95 8.88 -8.92
N ASN A 120 -5.18 9.73 -9.62
CA ASN A 120 -3.75 9.51 -9.82
C ASN A 120 -2.97 10.04 -8.62
N LEU A 121 -2.02 9.26 -8.09
CA LEU A 121 -1.26 9.64 -6.90
C LEU A 121 -0.41 10.90 -7.10
N SER A 122 0.20 11.06 -8.27
CA SER A 122 1.02 12.24 -8.60
C SER A 122 0.20 13.54 -8.63
N SER A 123 -0.98 13.50 -9.25
CA SER A 123 -1.92 14.62 -9.28
C SER A 123 -2.49 14.90 -7.89
N PHE A 124 -2.87 13.85 -7.15
CA PHE A 124 -3.40 13.96 -5.80
C PHE A 124 -2.41 14.62 -4.83
N GLY A 125 -1.13 14.27 -4.91
CA GLY A 125 -0.08 14.97 -4.16
C GLY A 125 0.02 16.44 -4.53
N SER A 126 0.06 16.74 -5.84
CA SER A 126 0.19 18.10 -6.35
C SER A 126 -0.96 19.02 -5.93
N GLU A 127 -2.20 18.52 -5.99
CA GLU A 127 -3.41 19.26 -5.58
C GLU A 127 -3.38 19.66 -4.09
N ARG A 128 -2.67 18.89 -3.27
CA ARG A 128 -2.49 19.14 -1.84
C ARG A 128 -1.23 19.94 -1.53
N GLY A 129 -0.62 20.57 -2.55
CA GLY A 129 0.59 21.38 -2.39
C GLY A 129 1.84 20.56 -2.06
N ARG A 130 1.81 19.24 -2.31
CA ARG A 130 2.92 18.34 -2.02
C ARG A 130 3.80 18.24 -3.26
N ALA A 131 5.11 18.15 -3.03
CA ALA A 131 6.09 18.10 -4.12
C ALA A 131 5.82 16.91 -5.06
N ALA A 132 6.31 16.99 -6.30
CA ALA A 132 6.32 15.87 -7.22
C ALA A 132 6.95 14.64 -6.54
N GLY A 133 6.21 13.52 -6.43
CA GLY A 133 6.70 12.29 -5.80
C GLY A 133 5.77 11.60 -4.80
N TYR A 134 4.52 12.07 -4.63
CA TYR A 134 3.54 11.39 -3.76
C TYR A 134 3.32 9.93 -4.20
N SER A 135 3.64 9.01 -3.31
CA SER A 135 3.81 7.58 -3.58
C SER A 135 2.73 6.73 -2.91
N ALA A 136 2.67 5.44 -3.27
CA ALA A 136 1.80 4.48 -2.57
C ALA A 136 2.09 4.38 -1.07
N MET A 137 3.34 4.63 -0.65
CA MET A 137 3.69 4.72 0.77
C MET A 137 3.01 5.93 1.40
N ASP A 138 3.11 7.10 0.77
CA ASP A 138 2.49 8.31 1.31
C ASP A 138 0.96 8.18 1.42
N LEU A 139 0.33 7.53 0.44
CA LEU A 139 -1.09 7.20 0.49
C LEU A 139 -1.44 6.25 1.65
N PHE A 140 -0.67 5.17 1.81
CA PHE A 140 -0.86 4.21 2.91
C PHE A 140 -0.76 4.91 4.27
N GLU A 141 0.25 5.78 4.39
CA GLU A 141 0.52 6.54 5.60
C GLU A 141 -0.63 7.48 5.95
N GLU A 142 -1.09 8.26 4.97
CA GLU A 142 -2.17 9.22 5.14
C GLU A 142 -3.51 8.56 5.47
N MET A 143 -3.87 7.46 4.78
CA MET A 143 -5.14 6.79 5.02
C MET A 143 -5.17 6.10 6.40
N THR A 144 -4.03 5.60 6.86
CA THR A 144 -3.89 5.10 8.23
C THR A 144 -4.06 6.24 9.25
N ALA A 145 -3.44 7.40 9.01
CA ALA A 145 -3.59 8.58 9.87
C ALA A 145 -5.06 9.05 9.94
N LEU A 146 -5.73 9.13 8.78
CA LEU A 146 -7.16 9.48 8.68
C LEU A 146 -8.04 8.52 9.49
N CYS A 147 -7.78 7.22 9.39
CA CYS A 147 -8.54 6.22 10.14
C CYS A 147 -8.38 6.39 11.64
N ARG A 148 -7.15 6.60 12.11
CA ARG A 148 -6.89 6.84 13.54
C ARG A 148 -7.52 8.14 14.02
N LYS A 149 -7.46 9.21 13.22
CA LYS A 149 -8.05 10.52 13.54
C LYS A 149 -9.56 10.43 13.76
N THR A 150 -10.21 9.52 13.04
CA THR A 150 -11.65 9.25 13.15
C THR A 150 -12.00 8.15 14.16
N SER A 151 -11.04 7.76 15.02
CA SER A 151 -11.18 6.70 16.02
C SER A 151 -11.55 5.33 15.41
N GLY A 152 -11.14 5.07 14.17
CA GLY A 152 -11.30 3.78 13.51
C GLY A 152 -10.12 2.84 13.70
N THR A 153 -10.34 1.58 13.34
CA THR A 153 -9.39 0.48 13.34
C THR A 153 -9.01 0.14 11.89
N PRO A 154 -7.74 0.31 11.50
CA PRO A 154 -7.35 -0.01 10.14
C PRO A 154 -7.26 -1.54 9.93
N VAL A 155 -7.72 -1.99 8.77
CA VAL A 155 -7.64 -3.37 8.29
C VAL A 155 -6.88 -3.38 6.98
N TYR A 156 -5.81 -4.17 6.91
CA TYR A 156 -4.92 -4.21 5.76
C TYR A 156 -5.02 -5.55 5.04
N VAL A 157 -5.15 -5.50 3.71
CA VAL A 157 -5.19 -6.69 2.87
C VAL A 157 -4.20 -6.54 1.73
N VAL A 158 -3.22 -7.45 1.68
CA VAL A 158 -2.19 -7.47 0.64
C VAL A 158 -2.13 -8.83 -0.05
N PRO A 159 -1.64 -8.91 -1.30
CA PRO A 159 -1.31 -10.16 -1.95
C PRO A 159 -0.17 -10.88 -1.21
N VAL A 160 -0.49 -12.00 -0.55
CA VAL A 160 0.49 -12.91 0.04
C VAL A 160 0.57 -14.17 -0.82
N SER A 161 1.79 -14.62 -1.10
CA SER A 161 2.01 -15.88 -1.81
C SER A 161 1.71 -17.06 -0.87
N TYR A 162 0.83 -17.98 -1.28
CA TYR A 162 0.57 -19.29 -0.68
C TYR A 162 1.18 -20.36 -1.58
N GLY A 163 2.49 -20.57 -1.44
CA GLY A 163 3.27 -21.32 -2.41
C GLY A 163 3.32 -20.60 -3.75
N ILE A 164 2.58 -21.14 -4.73
CA ILE A 164 2.52 -20.71 -6.13
C ILE A 164 1.33 -19.77 -6.43
N ASN A 165 0.34 -19.71 -5.55
CA ASN A 165 -0.82 -18.84 -5.68
C ASN A 165 -0.58 -17.54 -4.92
N LYS A 166 -1.09 -16.41 -5.39
CA LYS A 166 -1.19 -15.20 -4.56
C LYS A 166 -2.64 -15.01 -4.13
N ARG A 167 -2.85 -14.78 -2.84
CA ARG A 167 -4.18 -14.51 -2.29
C ARG A 167 -4.17 -13.18 -1.55
N MET A 168 -5.22 -12.41 -1.73
CA MET A 168 -5.49 -11.28 -0.85
C MET A 168 -5.64 -11.82 0.56
N THR A 169 -4.83 -11.32 1.47
CA THR A 169 -4.72 -11.82 2.84
C THR A 169 -4.74 -10.65 3.78
N LYS A 170 -5.56 -10.75 4.81
CA LYS A 170 -5.51 -9.83 5.94
C LYS A 170 -4.20 -10.04 6.67
N VAL A 171 -3.43 -8.97 6.81
CA VAL A 171 -2.12 -9.01 7.46
C VAL A 171 -2.03 -7.99 8.58
N SER A 172 -0.97 -8.07 9.40
CA SER A 172 -0.69 -7.05 10.40
C SER A 172 -0.33 -5.71 9.75
N ALA A 173 -0.41 -4.61 10.51
CA ALA A 173 0.03 -3.29 10.03
C ALA A 173 1.51 -3.32 9.58
N VAL A 174 2.36 -4.04 10.33
CA VAL A 174 3.78 -4.20 10.03
C VAL A 174 4.03 -4.97 8.73
N ASP A 175 3.30 -6.06 8.51
CA ASP A 175 3.41 -6.84 7.27
C ASP A 175 2.87 -6.05 6.06
N ALA A 176 1.76 -5.33 6.23
CA ALA A 176 1.22 -4.46 5.18
C ALA A 176 2.19 -3.35 4.80
N PHE A 177 2.76 -2.68 5.80
CA PHE A 177 3.73 -1.61 5.59
C PHE A 177 5.02 -2.13 4.95
N SER A 178 5.52 -3.29 5.41
CA SER A 178 6.66 -3.97 4.79
C SER A 178 6.38 -4.36 3.34
N TYR A 179 5.15 -4.81 3.04
CA TYR A 179 4.73 -5.10 1.68
C TYR A 179 4.76 -3.83 0.81
N VAL A 180 4.21 -2.71 1.29
CA VAL A 180 4.18 -1.44 0.55
C VAL A 180 5.60 -0.96 0.24
N ILE A 181 6.50 -0.92 1.24
CA ILE A 181 7.91 -0.51 1.04
C ILE A 181 8.63 -1.43 0.06
N ASN A 182 8.56 -2.74 0.27
CA ASN A 182 9.28 -3.69 -0.59
C ASN A 182 8.71 -3.73 -2.00
N SER A 183 7.43 -3.40 -2.15
CA SER A 183 6.84 -3.23 -3.46
C SER A 183 7.27 -1.93 -4.14
N GLY A 184 7.63 -0.88 -3.40
CA GLY A 184 8.03 0.41 -3.94
C GLY A 184 6.98 0.98 -4.90
N SER A 185 7.44 1.61 -5.98
CA SER A 185 6.57 2.06 -7.09
C SER A 185 6.10 0.91 -7.98
N ASN A 186 6.48 -0.34 -7.68
CA ASN A 186 6.16 -1.47 -8.55
C ASN A 186 4.65 -1.74 -8.57
N ASN A 187 4.31 -2.64 -9.45
CA ASN A 187 2.96 -3.10 -9.73
C ASN A 187 2.43 -3.94 -8.54
N SER A 188 2.11 -3.30 -7.42
CA SER A 188 1.46 -3.93 -6.27
C SER A 188 0.03 -3.44 -6.16
N ALA A 189 -0.91 -4.33 -5.85
CA ALA A 189 -2.24 -3.93 -5.42
C ALA A 189 -2.34 -4.17 -3.92
N TRP A 190 -3.07 -3.32 -3.22
CA TRP A 190 -3.38 -3.52 -1.80
C TRP A 190 -4.66 -2.78 -1.43
N PHE A 191 -5.31 -3.24 -0.37
CA PHE A 191 -6.46 -2.58 0.22
C PHE A 191 -6.15 -2.19 1.65
N MET A 192 -6.63 -1.02 2.04
CA MET A 192 -6.74 -0.62 3.43
C MET A 192 -8.17 -0.15 3.67
N ALA A 193 -8.81 -0.71 4.69
CA ALA A 193 -10.13 -0.28 5.14
C ALA A 193 -10.04 0.29 6.55
N CYS A 194 -10.92 1.22 6.88
CA CYS A 194 -11.08 1.76 8.22
C CYS A 194 -12.41 1.35 8.81
N ASP A 195 -12.39 0.53 9.86
CA ASP A 195 -13.59 0.12 10.59
C ASP A 195 -13.81 1.01 11.82
N GLY A 196 -14.92 1.72 11.88
CA GLY A 196 -15.19 2.70 12.94
C GLY A 196 -16.28 3.71 12.57
N PRO A 197 -16.31 4.88 13.23
CA PRO A 197 -17.30 5.92 12.98
C PRO A 197 -17.27 6.49 11.55
N SER A 198 -16.10 6.58 10.94
CA SER A 198 -15.92 7.01 9.55
C SER A 198 -15.39 5.84 8.73
N ARG A 199 -16.31 5.02 8.24
CA ARG A 199 -15.97 3.84 7.42
C ARG A 199 -15.46 4.29 6.07
N PHE A 200 -14.37 3.70 5.60
CA PHE A 200 -13.90 3.86 4.22
C PHE A 200 -12.98 2.72 3.80
N VAL A 201 -12.78 2.58 2.50
CA VAL A 201 -11.76 1.72 1.90
C VAL A 201 -10.98 2.49 0.85
N VAL A 202 -9.67 2.30 0.86
CA VAL A 202 -8.76 2.68 -0.22
C VAL A 202 -8.25 1.42 -0.90
N GLU A 203 -8.29 1.44 -2.22
CA GLU A 203 -7.72 0.42 -3.10
C GLU A 203 -6.59 1.07 -3.87
N LYS A 204 -5.35 0.65 -3.63
CA LYS A 204 -4.24 1.00 -4.52
C LYS A 204 -4.25 0.03 -5.67
N GLU A 205 -4.41 0.56 -6.88
CA GLU A 205 -4.56 -0.25 -8.07
C GLU A 205 -3.21 -0.84 -8.49
N TYR A 206 -3.28 -2.03 -9.07
CA TYR A 206 -2.12 -2.61 -9.72
C TYR A 206 -1.71 -1.73 -10.90
N ARG A 207 -0.44 -1.35 -10.99
CA ARG A 207 0.07 -0.64 -12.16
C ARG A 207 0.39 -1.64 -13.27
N PHE A 208 -0.24 -1.54 -14.44
CA PHE A 208 -0.09 -2.57 -15.48
C PHE A 208 1.16 -2.34 -16.34
N ALA A 209 1.44 -1.08 -16.69
CA ALA A 209 2.59 -0.68 -17.47
C ALA A 209 3.61 0.07 -16.61
N ALA A 210 4.91 -0.14 -16.86
CA ALA A 210 5.98 0.52 -16.11
C ALA A 210 5.86 2.05 -16.06
N ASN A 211 5.23 2.65 -17.09
CA ASN A 211 5.04 4.09 -17.23
C ASN A 211 3.60 4.56 -16.98
N ALA A 212 2.69 3.66 -16.58
CA ALA A 212 1.34 4.09 -16.22
C ALA A 212 1.40 4.94 -14.94
N PRO A 213 0.57 5.98 -14.81
CA PRO A 213 0.47 6.69 -13.55
C PRO A 213 0.01 5.70 -12.46
N GLU A 214 0.53 5.87 -11.25
CA GLU A 214 -0.01 5.14 -10.11
C GLU A 214 -1.38 5.72 -9.77
N SER A 215 -2.38 4.85 -9.66
CA SER A 215 -3.76 5.19 -9.32
C SER A 215 -4.20 4.48 -8.04
N ALA A 216 -5.15 5.11 -7.36
CA ALA A 216 -5.88 4.52 -6.27
C ALA A 216 -7.34 4.95 -6.33
N SER A 217 -8.19 4.19 -5.67
CA SER A 217 -9.62 4.47 -5.55
C SER A 217 -10.00 4.60 -4.08
N PHE A 218 -10.76 5.63 -3.73
CA PHE A 218 -11.29 5.84 -2.38
C PHE A 218 -12.81 5.71 -2.39
N TYR A 219 -13.35 5.03 -1.38
CA TYR A 219 -14.78 4.84 -1.19
C TYR A 219 -15.15 5.07 0.28
N SER A 220 -15.93 6.12 0.55
CA SER A 220 -16.55 6.37 1.86
C SER A 220 -17.67 5.35 2.14
N ASP A 221 -17.98 5.20 3.42
CA ASP A 221 -19.09 4.40 3.95
C ASP A 221 -19.03 2.91 3.55
N ARG A 222 -17.83 2.44 3.22
CA ARG A 222 -17.54 1.10 2.74
C ARG A 222 -16.33 0.52 3.48
N LEU A 223 -16.31 -0.79 3.67
CA LEU A 223 -15.16 -1.57 4.13
C LEU A 223 -14.67 -2.47 2.98
N LEU A 224 -14.41 -3.73 3.29
CA LEU A 224 -13.94 -4.74 2.33
C LEU A 224 -15.11 -5.54 1.73
N GLU A 225 -16.32 -4.97 1.65
CA GLU A 225 -17.44 -5.64 0.99
C GLU A 225 -17.04 -5.94 -0.46
N ASN A 226 -17.32 -7.15 -0.92
CA ASN A 226 -16.93 -7.68 -2.23
C ASN A 226 -15.42 -7.88 -2.45
N VAL A 227 -14.58 -7.75 -1.42
CA VAL A 227 -13.18 -8.17 -1.46
C VAL A 227 -13.06 -9.55 -0.83
N ASN A 228 -12.67 -10.56 -1.61
CA ASN A 228 -12.41 -11.90 -1.10
C ASN A 228 -10.98 -11.98 -0.55
N TYR A 229 -10.81 -12.25 0.74
CA TYR A 229 -9.50 -12.34 1.38
C TYR A 229 -9.44 -13.42 2.48
N VAL A 230 -8.23 -13.91 2.75
CA VAL A 230 -7.95 -14.87 3.84
C VAL A 230 -7.75 -14.11 5.15
N THR A 231 -8.38 -14.58 6.24
CA THR A 231 -8.30 -13.93 7.56
C THR A 231 -7.12 -14.40 8.43
N ASP A 232 -6.62 -15.63 8.21
CA ASP A 232 -5.58 -16.24 9.04
C ASP A 232 -4.32 -16.57 8.21
N GLY A 233 -3.27 -15.78 8.38
CA GLY A 233 -1.97 -15.95 7.71
C GLY A 233 -1.07 -17.05 8.31
N THR A 234 -1.58 -17.87 9.24
CA THR A 234 -0.80 -18.92 9.89
C THR A 234 -0.56 -20.08 8.94
N THR A 235 0.72 -20.27 8.58
CA THR A 235 1.31 -21.33 7.75
C THR A 235 1.19 -21.19 6.23
N VAL A 236 2.15 -20.46 5.65
CA VAL A 236 2.55 -20.70 4.26
C VAL A 236 3.94 -21.33 4.21
N ARG A 237 4.00 -22.60 3.84
CA ARG A 237 5.21 -23.21 3.27
C ARG A 237 5.36 -22.77 1.82
N ARG A 238 6.48 -22.11 1.47
CA ARG A 238 6.89 -21.86 0.08
C ARG A 238 6.96 -23.20 -0.68
N ARG A 239 6.01 -23.47 -1.58
CA ARG A 239 6.21 -24.45 -2.66
C ARG A 239 6.94 -23.75 -3.81
N GLN A 240 8.02 -24.36 -4.30
CA GLN A 240 8.77 -23.88 -5.46
C GLN A 240 7.92 -24.03 -6.74
N ALA A 241 8.06 -23.10 -7.68
CA ALA A 241 7.44 -23.18 -8.99
C ALA A 241 7.84 -24.48 -9.70
N ARG A 242 6.89 -25.09 -10.42
CA ARG A 242 7.08 -26.35 -11.13
C ARG A 242 6.51 -26.24 -12.53
N ILE A 243 7.15 -26.87 -13.50
CA ILE A 243 6.60 -26.99 -14.85
C ILE A 243 5.37 -27.89 -14.79
N LEU A 244 4.20 -27.35 -15.12
CA LEU A 244 2.96 -28.10 -15.26
C LEU A 244 3.08 -29.10 -16.41
N SER A 245 2.54 -30.30 -16.22
CA SER A 245 2.36 -31.24 -17.33
C SER A 245 1.33 -30.69 -18.33
N ALA A 246 1.32 -31.22 -19.56
CA ALA A 246 0.33 -30.84 -20.56
C ALA A 246 -1.12 -31.12 -20.11
N GLU A 247 -1.33 -32.21 -19.37
CA GLU A 247 -2.63 -32.61 -18.83
C GLU A 247 -3.09 -31.69 -17.69
N GLU A 248 -2.18 -31.32 -16.80
CA GLU A 248 -2.46 -30.35 -15.73
C GLU A 248 -2.82 -28.98 -16.32
N SER A 249 -2.06 -28.53 -17.32
CA SER A 249 -2.31 -27.26 -18.02
C SER A 249 -3.67 -27.26 -18.73
N ASP A 250 -4.04 -28.35 -19.43
CA ASP A 250 -5.33 -28.45 -20.12
C ASP A 250 -6.51 -28.43 -19.14
N THR A 251 -6.37 -29.09 -18.00
CA THR A 251 -7.37 -29.09 -16.93
C THR A 251 -7.60 -27.67 -16.42
N ILE A 252 -6.53 -26.96 -16.07
CA ILE A 252 -6.60 -25.59 -15.54
C ILE A 252 -7.18 -24.63 -16.58
N LEU A 253 -6.84 -24.79 -17.86
CA LEU A 253 -7.40 -23.99 -18.96
C LEU A 253 -8.92 -24.14 -19.07
N ARG A 254 -9.42 -25.38 -18.99
CA ARG A 254 -10.86 -25.67 -19.08
C ARG A 254 -11.62 -25.16 -17.86
N GLU A 255 -11.06 -25.32 -16.66
CA GLU A 255 -11.62 -24.76 -15.43
C GLU A 255 -11.70 -23.24 -15.50
N THR A 256 -10.61 -22.58 -15.90
CA THR A 256 -10.57 -21.12 -16.06
C THR A 256 -11.64 -20.66 -17.04
N ALA A 257 -11.80 -21.36 -18.19
CA ALA A 257 -12.82 -21.01 -19.16
C ALA A 257 -14.24 -21.12 -18.60
N LEU A 258 -14.53 -22.18 -17.83
CA LEU A 258 -15.82 -22.39 -17.20
C LEU A 258 -16.13 -21.29 -16.17
N GLU A 259 -15.18 -21.01 -15.28
CA GLU A 259 -15.32 -19.97 -14.25
C GLU A 259 -15.59 -18.59 -14.88
N VAL A 260 -14.87 -18.24 -15.95
CA VAL A 260 -15.06 -16.95 -16.68
C VAL A 260 -16.47 -16.85 -17.24
N ALA A 261 -16.98 -17.94 -17.84
CA ALA A 261 -18.32 -17.99 -18.41
C ALA A 261 -19.41 -17.89 -17.32
N GLN A 262 -19.22 -18.56 -16.18
CA GLN A 262 -20.17 -18.52 -15.06
C GLN A 262 -20.22 -17.13 -14.41
N MET A 263 -19.06 -16.48 -14.24
CA MET A 263 -18.98 -15.16 -13.64
C MET A 263 -19.34 -14.02 -14.62
N LYS A 264 -19.38 -14.31 -15.93
CA LYS A 264 -19.60 -13.32 -17.01
C LYS A 264 -18.62 -12.13 -16.96
N THR A 265 -17.42 -12.38 -16.47
CA THR A 265 -16.33 -11.39 -16.35
C THR A 265 -14.98 -12.06 -16.57
N GLY A 266 -14.00 -11.30 -17.05
CA GLY A 266 -12.63 -11.77 -17.15
C GLY A 266 -11.93 -11.79 -15.79
N PHE A 267 -10.95 -12.68 -15.63
CA PHE A 267 -10.08 -12.72 -14.45
C PHE A 267 -8.76 -13.46 -14.75
N VAL A 268 -7.84 -13.46 -13.78
CA VAL A 268 -6.54 -14.13 -13.87
C VAL A 268 -6.44 -15.24 -12.83
N LYS A 269 -6.16 -16.47 -13.28
CA LYS A 269 -5.80 -17.64 -12.45
C LYS A 269 -4.29 -17.88 -12.54
N ALA A 270 -3.63 -18.16 -11.42
CA ALA A 270 -2.20 -18.44 -11.38
C ALA A 270 -1.96 -19.79 -10.70
N VAL A 271 -1.23 -20.71 -11.35
CA VAL A 271 -0.96 -22.07 -10.87
C VAL A 271 0.48 -22.47 -11.21
N ASP A 272 1.22 -22.95 -10.22
CA ASP A 272 2.62 -23.43 -10.27
C ASP A 272 3.64 -22.46 -10.90
N GLY A 273 3.34 -21.16 -10.86
CA GLY A 273 4.13 -20.10 -11.50
C GLY A 273 3.68 -19.76 -12.93
N SER A 274 2.75 -20.54 -13.49
CA SER A 274 2.08 -20.26 -14.75
C SER A 274 0.84 -19.40 -14.55
N ARG A 275 0.48 -18.63 -15.58
CA ARG A 275 -0.60 -17.64 -15.55
C ARG A 275 -1.63 -17.94 -16.65
N PHE A 276 -2.90 -17.89 -16.29
CA PHE A 276 -4.06 -18.12 -17.15
C PHE A 276 -4.98 -16.90 -17.05
N THR A 277 -5.05 -16.09 -18.10
CA THR A 277 -5.89 -14.87 -18.13
C THR A 277 -7.12 -15.13 -19.00
N GLY A 278 -8.28 -15.16 -18.37
CA GLY A 278 -9.56 -15.40 -19.02
C GLY A 278 -10.27 -14.11 -19.43
N THR A 279 -10.82 -14.08 -20.63
CA THR A 279 -11.66 -12.98 -21.15
C THR A 279 -13.03 -13.52 -21.53
N TYR A 280 -14.08 -12.89 -21.02
CA TYR A 280 -15.46 -13.23 -21.32
C TYR A 280 -15.98 -12.47 -22.54
N GLU A 281 -16.58 -13.20 -23.49
CA GLU A 281 -17.35 -12.63 -24.59
C GLU A 281 -18.73 -13.29 -24.66
N ALA A 282 -19.78 -12.50 -24.49
CA ALA A 282 -21.15 -12.99 -24.62
C ALA A 282 -21.38 -13.52 -26.05
N SER A 283 -22.04 -14.68 -26.20
CA SER A 283 -22.41 -15.15 -27.52
C SER A 283 -23.51 -14.27 -28.11
N ALA A 284 -23.29 -13.78 -29.32
CA ALA A 284 -24.29 -12.98 -30.05
C ALA A 284 -25.51 -13.79 -30.49
N THR A 285 -25.41 -15.13 -30.53
CA THR A 285 -26.42 -16.01 -31.13
C THR A 285 -27.08 -16.99 -30.16
N ASP A 286 -26.48 -17.26 -28.99
CA ASP A 286 -27.07 -18.14 -27.97
C ASP A 286 -26.78 -17.60 -26.56
N THR A 287 -27.82 -17.11 -25.88
CA THR A 287 -27.71 -16.53 -24.54
C THR A 287 -27.29 -17.54 -23.45
N ARG A 288 -27.31 -18.84 -23.76
CA ARG A 288 -26.83 -19.91 -22.85
C ARG A 288 -25.37 -20.29 -23.08
N CYS A 289 -24.73 -19.69 -24.08
CA CYS A 289 -23.33 -19.92 -24.40
C CYS A 289 -22.50 -18.64 -24.27
N ALA A 290 -21.23 -18.82 -23.95
CA ALA A 290 -20.21 -17.78 -23.96
C ALA A 290 -19.01 -18.25 -24.79
N ASN A 291 -18.38 -17.29 -25.46
CA ASN A 291 -17.05 -17.48 -26.00
C ASN A 291 -16.06 -16.99 -24.94
N VAL A 292 -15.03 -17.79 -24.66
CA VAL A 292 -14.03 -17.47 -23.64
C VAL A 292 -12.64 -17.65 -24.24
N SER A 293 -11.82 -16.61 -24.14
CA SER A 293 -10.39 -16.71 -24.48
C SER A 293 -9.58 -16.88 -23.20
N VAL A 294 -8.73 -17.91 -23.11
CA VAL A 294 -7.78 -18.07 -21.99
C VAL A 294 -6.36 -17.96 -22.50
N LYS A 295 -5.67 -16.91 -22.07
CA LYS A 295 -4.27 -16.61 -22.38
C LYS A 295 -3.34 -17.28 -21.36
N TYR A 296 -2.51 -18.21 -21.81
CA TYR A 296 -1.56 -18.99 -21.02
C TYR A 296 -0.12 -18.49 -21.18
N ALA A 297 0.50 -18.10 -20.07
CA ALA A 297 1.91 -17.81 -19.97
C ALA A 297 2.56 -18.77 -18.97
N ALA A 298 3.52 -19.58 -19.43
CA ALA A 298 4.20 -20.57 -18.60
C ALA A 298 5.13 -19.94 -17.56
N ALA A 299 5.37 -20.65 -16.45
CA ALA A 299 6.37 -20.28 -15.45
C ALA A 299 7.78 -20.18 -16.06
N THR A 300 8.47 -19.05 -15.85
CA THR A 300 9.89 -18.91 -16.21
C THR A 300 10.76 -19.40 -15.05
N ILE A 301 11.67 -20.35 -15.31
CA ILE A 301 12.71 -20.77 -14.36
C ILE A 301 14.05 -20.25 -14.91
N GLY A 302 14.56 -19.13 -14.39
CA GLY A 302 15.83 -18.52 -14.82
C GLY A 302 15.68 -17.17 -15.53
N SER A 303 16.80 -16.64 -16.08
CA SER A 303 16.91 -15.25 -16.55
C SER A 303 16.61 -15.00 -18.02
N GLU A 304 16.35 -16.02 -18.84
CA GLU A 304 16.00 -15.82 -20.25
C GLU A 304 14.98 -16.85 -20.73
N THR A 305 13.73 -16.41 -20.92
CA THR A 305 12.90 -16.93 -22.00
C THR A 305 11.82 -15.92 -22.32
N GLN A 306 11.87 -15.36 -23.53
CA GLN A 306 10.74 -14.60 -24.08
C GLN A 306 9.53 -15.55 -24.15
N LEU A 307 8.55 -15.35 -23.28
CA LEU A 307 7.36 -16.19 -23.21
C LEU A 307 6.48 -15.88 -24.42
N ALA A 308 6.60 -16.70 -25.46
CA ALA A 308 5.55 -16.82 -26.47
C ALA A 308 4.25 -17.19 -25.73
N THR A 309 3.29 -16.27 -25.74
CA THR A 309 2.04 -16.48 -25.02
C THR A 309 1.06 -17.22 -25.94
N THR A 310 0.40 -18.25 -25.43
CA THR A 310 -0.61 -19.01 -26.18
C THR A 310 -2.00 -18.62 -25.73
N ILE A 311 -2.88 -18.27 -26.66
CA ILE A 311 -4.30 -18.01 -26.39
C ILE A 311 -5.09 -19.24 -26.84
N TYR A 312 -5.96 -19.72 -25.97
CA TYR A 312 -6.87 -20.81 -26.22
C TYR A 312 -8.30 -20.29 -26.25
N ASP A 313 -9.03 -20.58 -27.33
CA ASP A 313 -10.42 -20.19 -27.48
C ASP A 313 -11.33 -21.33 -27.06
N PHE A 314 -12.35 -21.01 -26.27
CA PHE A 314 -13.33 -21.95 -25.76
C PHE A 314 -14.74 -21.46 -26.06
N LYS A 315 -15.64 -22.42 -26.29
CA LYS A 315 -17.08 -22.22 -26.18
C LYS A 315 -17.57 -22.93 -24.94
N VAL A 316 -18.24 -22.18 -24.07
CA VAL A 316 -18.82 -22.71 -22.83
C VAL A 316 -20.32 -22.57 -22.93
N CYS A 317 -21.05 -23.68 -22.85
CA CYS A 317 -22.52 -23.68 -22.81
C CYS A 317 -22.96 -24.43 -21.56
N ASP A 318 -23.69 -23.75 -20.67
CA ASP A 318 -23.99 -24.22 -19.32
C ASP A 318 -22.71 -24.65 -18.57
N ASN A 319 -22.48 -25.96 -18.43
CA ASN A 319 -21.29 -26.54 -17.78
C ASN A 319 -20.41 -27.36 -18.74
N ARG A 320 -20.61 -27.22 -20.06
CA ARG A 320 -19.83 -27.93 -21.08
C ARG A 320 -18.83 -26.98 -21.72
N VAL A 321 -17.56 -27.36 -21.68
CA VAL A 321 -16.44 -26.60 -22.26
C VAL A 321 -15.92 -27.33 -23.49
N ALA A 322 -15.90 -26.64 -24.63
CA ALA A 322 -15.30 -27.12 -25.87
C ALA A 322 -14.18 -26.18 -26.32
N ARG A 323 -12.98 -26.70 -26.56
CA ARG A 323 -11.88 -25.91 -27.16
C ARG A 323 -12.17 -25.72 -28.65
N LEU A 324 -12.16 -24.47 -29.10
CA LEU A 324 -12.37 -24.08 -30.49
C LEU A 324 -11.06 -23.98 -31.26
N GLY A 325 -9.99 -23.56 -30.59
CA GLY A 325 -8.70 -23.36 -31.24
C GLY A 325 -7.60 -22.90 -30.29
N GLN A 326 -6.41 -22.73 -30.85
CA GLN A 326 -5.25 -22.13 -30.19
C GLN A 326 -4.54 -21.20 -31.17
N ARG A 327 -4.03 -20.08 -30.67
CA ARG A 327 -3.23 -19.12 -31.44
C ARG A 327 -2.04 -18.63 -30.62
N MET A 328 -0.89 -18.47 -31.28
CA MET A 328 0.28 -17.88 -30.66
C MET A 328 0.24 -16.36 -30.83
N GLU A 329 0.44 -15.63 -29.75
CA GLU A 329 0.63 -14.20 -29.79
C GLU A 329 2.13 -13.91 -29.85
N LYS A 330 2.64 -13.51 -31.04
CA LYS A 330 4.02 -13.07 -31.21
C LYS A 330 4.15 -11.66 -30.64
N ASP A 331 4.91 -11.55 -29.56
CA ASP A 331 5.38 -10.29 -28.96
C ASP A 331 4.30 -9.21 -28.78
N SER A 332 3.58 -9.27 -27.66
CA SER A 332 3.04 -8.05 -27.07
C SER A 332 3.92 -7.68 -25.89
N ARG A 333 4.65 -6.57 -26.00
CA ARG A 333 5.31 -5.87 -24.88
C ARG A 333 4.30 -5.27 -23.88
N THR A 334 3.16 -5.93 -23.75
CA THR A 334 2.00 -5.55 -22.96
C THR A 334 1.38 -6.82 -22.40
N LEU A 335 2.11 -7.52 -21.54
CA LEU A 335 1.50 -8.42 -20.54
C LEU A 335 0.91 -7.58 -19.39
N ASN A 336 0.04 -6.64 -19.79
CA ASN A 336 -0.86 -5.89 -18.92
C ASN A 336 -2.02 -6.81 -18.56
N ALA A 337 -2.21 -7.16 -17.27
CA ALA A 337 -3.55 -7.45 -16.70
C ALA A 337 -3.49 -7.78 -15.20
N TYR A 338 -4.15 -6.99 -14.35
CA TYR A 338 -4.85 -7.38 -13.11
C TYR A 338 -6.24 -6.76 -13.16
N ALA A 339 -7.13 -7.30 -13.97
CA ALA A 339 -8.55 -7.08 -13.77
C ALA A 339 -9.00 -7.97 -12.61
N THR A 340 -9.36 -7.31 -11.51
CA THR A 340 -10.54 -7.55 -10.67
C THR A 340 -11.09 -8.99 -10.62
N THR A 341 -11.17 -9.52 -9.40
CA THR A 341 -11.80 -10.78 -8.98
C THR A 341 -10.92 -12.03 -9.11
N MET A 342 -10.06 -12.27 -8.11
CA MET A 342 -9.53 -13.61 -7.85
C MET A 342 -10.59 -14.41 -7.08
N ILE A 343 -11.27 -15.33 -7.76
CA ILE A 343 -12.05 -16.40 -7.11
C ILE A 343 -11.30 -17.70 -7.37
N GLU A 344 -11.11 -18.51 -6.33
CA GLU A 344 -10.85 -19.94 -6.52
C GLU A 344 -11.78 -20.76 -5.61
N PRO A 345 -12.08 -22.00 -6.04
CA PRO A 345 -13.21 -22.77 -5.57
C PRO A 345 -13.03 -23.29 -4.14
N LEU A 346 -14.14 -23.34 -3.41
CA LEU A 346 -14.24 -24.10 -2.17
C LEU A 346 -13.93 -25.57 -2.48
N ALA A 347 -12.80 -26.07 -1.99
CA ALA A 347 -12.61 -27.51 -1.85
C ALA A 347 -13.68 -28.04 -0.89
N ARG A 348 -14.45 -29.02 -1.36
CA ARG A 348 -15.31 -29.86 -0.51
C ARG A 348 -14.47 -30.80 0.35
#